data_AF-A0A438K4B3-F1
#
_entry.id   AF-A0A438K4B3-F1
#
_cell.length_a   1.000
_cell.length_b   1.000
_cell.length_c   1.000
_cell.angle_alpha   90.00
_cell.angle_beta   90.00
_cell.angle_gamma   90.00
#
_symmetry.space_group_name_H-M   'P 1'
#
loop_
_entity.id
_entity.type
_entity.pdbx_description
1 polymer ?
#
loop_
_entity_poly.entity_id
_entity_poly.type
_entity_poly.pdbx_seq_one_letter_code
_entity_poly.pdbx_strand_id
1 'polypeptide(L)'
;MKIKGTIGPKEVIILVDSGATHNFLSLDLVQQLALPLATTTNYGVMMGTGISMKGKGICRGVCILMQGLIVVEDFLPLELGNTDVILGMPWLGTLGDVKVNWKMLTKKIKIRKAVIVLKGDPSLSWTEVSLKAMARAL
;
A
#
# COMPACT_ATOMS: atom_id res chain seq x y z
N MET A 1 -3.00 7.64 -2.46
CA MET A 1 -1.99 8.52 -1.82
C MET A 1 -0.80 7.66 -1.43
N LYS A 2 0.42 8.05 -1.78
CA LYS A 2 1.63 7.30 -1.42
C LYS A 2 2.35 7.92 -0.22
N ILE A 3 2.90 7.07 0.64
CA ILE A 3 3.60 7.41 1.88
C ILE A 3 4.87 6.56 1.95
N LYS A 4 5.97 7.12 2.47
CA LYS A 4 7.16 6.34 2.86
C LYS A 4 6.95 5.68 4.22
N GLY A 5 7.39 4.43 4.34
CA GLY A 5 7.48 3.74 5.62
C GLY A 5 8.61 2.72 5.62
N THR A 6 8.61 1.86 6.63
CA THR A 6 9.58 0.77 6.73
C THR A 6 8.93 -0.54 7.14
N ILE A 7 9.51 -1.64 6.68
CA ILE A 7 9.28 -2.99 7.21
C ILE A 7 10.64 -3.52 7.65
N GLY A 8 10.81 -3.70 8.96
CA GLY A 8 12.14 -3.91 9.54
C GLY A 8 13.11 -2.80 9.10
N PRO A 9 14.28 -3.12 8.53
CA PRO A 9 15.26 -2.12 8.09
C PRO A 9 15.02 -1.55 6.68
N LYS A 10 14.02 -2.04 5.94
CA LYS A 10 13.81 -1.69 4.52
C LYS A 10 12.83 -0.53 4.38
N GLU A 11 13.24 0.53 3.69
CA GLU A 11 12.32 1.60 3.23
C GLU A 11 11.38 1.05 2.15
N VAL A 12 10.10 1.39 2.25
CA VAL A 12 9.03 0.92 1.37
C VAL A 12 8.10 2.06 0.96
N ILE A 13 7.53 1.96 -0.24
CA ILE A 13 6.48 2.83 -0.76
C ILE A 13 5.11 2.21 -0.48
N ILE A 14 4.32 2.91 0.33
CA ILE A 14 2.99 2.47 0.77
C ILE A 14 1.92 3.28 0.05
N LEU A 15 1.06 2.62 -0.70
CA LEU A 15 -0.15 3.21 -1.26
C LEU A 15 -1.33 2.95 -0.31
N VAL A 16 -2.00 4.03 0.12
CA VAL A 16 -3.28 3.93 0.81
C VAL A 16 -4.41 4.03 -0.21
N ASP A 17 -5.17 2.95 -0.38
CA ASP A 17 -6.15 2.78 -1.44
C ASP A 17 -7.48 2.19 -0.96
N SER A 18 -8.55 2.98 -1.01
CA SER A 18 -9.90 2.51 -0.68
C SER A 18 -10.54 1.65 -1.76
N GLY A 19 -9.96 1.58 -2.96
CA GLY A 19 -10.39 0.69 -4.04
C GLY A 19 -9.86 -0.75 -3.89
N ALA A 20 -8.90 -0.97 -3.00
CA ALA A 20 -8.31 -2.27 -2.75
C ALA A 20 -9.12 -3.06 -1.71
N THR A 21 -9.66 -4.21 -2.11
CA THR A 21 -10.45 -5.08 -1.21
C THR A 21 -9.62 -5.79 -0.14
N HIS A 22 -8.31 -5.92 -0.37
CA HIS A 22 -7.35 -6.55 0.53
C HIS A 22 -6.13 -5.66 0.69
N ASN A 23 -5.30 -5.96 1.69
CA ASN A 23 -3.95 -5.42 1.74
C ASN A 23 -3.03 -6.26 0.85
N PHE A 24 -2.14 -5.61 0.11
CA PHE A 24 -1.21 -6.28 -0.79
C PHE A 24 0.24 -5.95 -0.48
N LEU A 25 1.12 -6.92 -0.71
CA LEU A 25 2.56 -6.75 -0.59
C LEU A 25 3.23 -7.14 -1.91
N SER A 26 4.24 -6.41 -2.33
CA SER A 26 4.94 -6.73 -3.58
C SER A 26 5.66 -8.06 -3.43
N LEU A 27 5.59 -8.90 -4.47
CA LEU A 27 6.29 -10.19 -4.49
C LEU A 27 7.81 -10.01 -4.32
N ASP A 28 8.37 -8.98 -4.93
CA ASP A 28 9.79 -8.65 -4.81
C ASP A 28 10.17 -8.34 -3.37
N LEU A 29 9.33 -7.61 -2.63
CA LEU A 29 9.58 -7.31 -1.23
C LEU A 29 9.46 -8.55 -0.35
N VAL A 30 8.47 -9.42 -0.60
CA VAL A 30 8.33 -10.71 0.09
C VAL A 30 9.62 -11.53 -0.03
N GLN A 31 10.19 -11.59 -1.24
CA GLN A 31 11.45 -12.30 -1.50
C GLN A 31 12.64 -11.62 -0.84
N GLN A 32 12.80 -10.30 -0.99
CA GLN A 32 13.91 -9.53 -0.42
C GLN A 32 13.98 -9.63 1.11
N LEU A 33 12.82 -9.64 1.78
CA LEU A 33 12.72 -9.73 3.23
C LEU A 33 12.58 -11.16 3.74
N ALA A 34 12.58 -12.16 2.85
CA ALA A 34 12.34 -13.57 3.17
C ALA A 34 11.11 -13.78 4.07
N LEU A 35 10.01 -13.08 3.78
CA LEU A 35 8.81 -13.14 4.61
C LEU A 35 8.14 -14.52 4.49
N PRO A 36 7.72 -15.12 5.61
CA PRO A 36 7.08 -16.42 5.59
C PRO A 36 5.71 -16.35 4.91
N LEU A 37 5.50 -17.26 3.95
CA LEU A 37 4.22 -17.43 3.28
C LEU A 37 3.45 -18.59 3.91
N ALA A 38 2.31 -18.28 4.50
CA ALA A 38 1.35 -19.29 4.90
C ALA A 38 0.58 -19.78 3.66
N THR A 39 0.52 -21.09 3.48
CA THR A 39 -0.31 -21.72 2.46
C THR A 39 -1.78 -21.41 2.73
N THR A 40 -2.51 -21.01 1.69
CA THR A 40 -3.95 -20.82 1.74
C THR A 40 -4.61 -21.53 0.58
N THR A 41 -5.93 -21.69 0.64
CA THR A 41 -6.70 -22.02 -0.56
C THR A 41 -6.37 -21.00 -1.67
N ASN A 42 -6.21 -21.51 -2.89
CA ASN A 42 -5.93 -20.69 -4.07
C ASN A 42 -7.03 -19.63 -4.19
N TYR A 43 -6.68 -18.35 -4.00
CA TYR A 43 -7.59 -17.23 -4.23
C TYR A 43 -7.29 -16.57 -5.58
N GLY A 44 -8.33 -16.05 -6.24
CA GLY A 44 -8.20 -15.21 -7.42
C GLY A 44 -8.26 -13.74 -7.02
N VAL A 45 -7.31 -12.94 -7.50
CA VAL A 45 -7.33 -11.47 -7.35
C VAL A 45 -7.73 -10.87 -8.67
N MET A 46 -8.86 -10.16 -8.71
CA MET A 46 -9.24 -9.36 -9.86
C MET A 46 -8.62 -7.97 -9.73
N MET A 47 -7.82 -7.60 -10.72
CA MET A 47 -7.22 -6.27 -10.79
C MET A 47 -8.23 -5.26 -11.33
N GLY A 48 -7.97 -3.96 -11.11
CA GLY A 48 -8.76 -2.88 -11.72
C GLY A 48 -8.77 -2.91 -13.26
N THR A 49 -7.89 -3.70 -13.88
CA THR A 49 -7.83 -3.98 -15.32
C THR A 49 -8.75 -5.12 -15.79
N GLY A 50 -9.44 -5.81 -14.87
CA GLY A 50 -10.27 -6.98 -15.15
C GLY A 50 -9.51 -8.31 -15.24
N ILE A 51 -8.17 -8.28 -15.20
CA ILE A 51 -7.33 -9.49 -15.22
C ILE A 51 -7.40 -10.18 -13.85
N SER A 52 -7.55 -11.51 -13.87
CA SER A 52 -7.52 -12.33 -12.65
C SER A 52 -6.16 -13.01 -12.49
N MET A 53 -5.54 -12.85 -11.31
CA MET A 53 -4.28 -13.47 -10.95
C MET A 53 -4.45 -14.46 -9.80
N LYS A 54 -3.67 -15.55 -9.80
CA LYS A 54 -3.70 -16.54 -8.72
C LYS A 54 -2.80 -16.10 -7.56
N GLY A 55 -3.36 -16.07 -6.36
CA GLY A 55 -2.64 -15.77 -5.13
C GLY A 55 -1.55 -16.78 -4.78
N LYS A 56 -0.47 -16.33 -4.15
CA LYS A 56 0.70 -17.16 -3.76
C LYS A 56 0.75 -17.49 -2.25
N GLY A 57 -0.36 -17.31 -1.53
CA GLY A 57 -0.45 -17.49 -0.07
C GLY A 57 -0.68 -16.17 0.66
N ILE A 58 -0.40 -16.13 1.97
CA ILE A 58 -0.58 -14.93 2.81
C ILE A 58 0.68 -14.68 3.65
N CYS A 59 1.14 -13.43 3.68
CA CYS A 59 2.11 -12.95 4.66
C CYS A 59 1.35 -12.47 5.90
N ARG A 60 1.51 -13.15 7.04
CA ARG A 60 0.76 -12.82 8.27
C ARG A 60 1.52 -11.88 9.19
N GLY A 61 0.79 -10.98 9.84
CA GLY A 61 1.31 -10.13 10.92
C GLY A 61 2.50 -9.26 10.51
N VAL A 62 2.50 -8.76 9.27
CA VAL A 62 3.58 -7.90 8.78
C VAL A 62 3.48 -6.54 9.47
N CYS A 63 4.58 -6.14 10.13
CA CYS A 63 4.69 -4.88 10.85
C CYS A 63 5.28 -3.79 9.96
N ILE A 64 4.51 -2.72 9.77
CA ILE A 64 4.89 -1.54 8.98
C ILE A 64 4.95 -0.33 9.91
N LEU A 65 6.04 0.42 9.86
CA LEU A 65 6.14 1.73 10.50
C LEU A 65 6.01 2.83 9.45
N MET A 66 5.03 3.72 9.61
CA MET A 66 4.87 4.89 8.74
C MET A 66 4.49 6.12 9.55
N GLN A 67 5.31 7.18 9.47
CA GLN A 67 5.04 8.47 10.13
C GLN A 67 4.71 8.35 11.63
N GLY A 68 5.39 7.44 12.34
CA GLY A 68 5.17 7.17 13.76
C GLY A 68 3.98 6.26 14.08
N LEU A 69 3.23 5.80 13.06
CA LEU A 69 2.16 4.81 13.21
C LEU A 69 2.70 3.42 12.89
N ILE A 70 2.47 2.47 13.80
CA ILE A 70 2.70 1.05 13.57
C ILE A 70 1.40 0.41 13.06
N VAL A 71 1.49 -0.28 11.94
CA VAL A 71 0.40 -1.08 11.34
C VAL A 71 0.84 -2.53 11.33
N VAL A 72 0.01 -3.42 11.86
CA VAL A 72 0.24 -4.87 11.85
C VAL A 72 -0.94 -5.52 11.18
N GLU A 73 -0.71 -6.09 9.99
CA GLU A 73 -1.77 -6.60 9.12
C GLU A 73 -1.31 -7.85 8.37
N ASP A 74 -2.29 -8.57 7.84
CA ASP A 74 -2.06 -9.67 6.90
C ASP A 74 -2.09 -9.13 5.47
N PHE A 75 -1.22 -9.67 4.60
CA PHE A 75 -1.05 -9.20 3.23
C PHE A 75 -1.08 -10.33 2.21
N LEU A 76 -1.72 -10.05 1.08
CA LEU A 76 -1.73 -10.90 -0.10
C LEU A 76 -0.54 -10.51 -1.02
N PRO A 77 0.38 -11.43 -1.35
CA PRO A 77 1.46 -11.14 -2.27
C PRO A 77 0.94 -10.92 -3.70
N LEU A 78 1.42 -9.86 -4.38
CA LEU A 78 1.00 -9.47 -5.73
C LEU A 78 2.11 -8.72 -6.48
N GLU A 79 2.04 -8.65 -7.80
CA GLU A 79 2.90 -7.75 -8.60
C GLU A 79 2.34 -6.33 -8.54
N LEU A 80 3.11 -5.39 -7.96
CA LEU A 80 2.64 -4.03 -7.64
C LEU A 80 3.39 -2.91 -8.38
N GLY A 81 4.33 -3.26 -9.26
CA GLY A 81 5.14 -2.30 -10.01
C GLY A 81 5.96 -1.39 -9.09
N ASN A 82 5.69 -0.08 -9.11
CA ASN A 82 6.45 0.93 -8.35
C ASN A 82 5.92 1.18 -6.92
N THR A 83 5.20 0.21 -6.37
CA THR A 83 4.62 0.26 -5.03
C THR A 83 4.97 -1.02 -4.30
N ASP A 84 5.37 -0.91 -3.05
CA ASP A 84 5.79 -2.05 -2.24
C ASP A 84 4.63 -2.62 -1.41
N VAL A 85 3.77 -1.73 -0.92
CA VAL A 85 2.67 -2.07 -0.03
C VAL A 85 1.40 -1.35 -0.50
N ILE A 86 0.27 -2.06 -0.55
CA ILE A 86 -1.06 -1.44 -0.63
C ILE A 86 -1.79 -1.71 0.69
N LEU A 87 -2.18 -0.65 1.39
CA LEU A 87 -3.09 -0.72 2.52
C LEU A 87 -4.51 -0.44 2.01
N GLY A 88 -5.32 -1.51 2.00
CA GLY A 88 -6.67 -1.54 1.49
C GLY A 88 -7.73 -1.53 2.59
N MET A 89 -8.92 -2.01 2.24
CA MET A 89 -10.09 -2.02 3.11
C MET A 89 -9.91 -2.75 4.45
N PRO A 90 -9.15 -3.86 4.59
CA PRO A 90 -8.96 -4.49 5.89
C PRO A 90 -8.35 -3.53 6.92
N TRP A 91 -7.28 -2.83 6.55
CA TRP A 91 -6.68 -1.82 7.43
C TRP A 91 -7.55 -0.57 7.54
N LEU A 92 -8.03 -0.04 6.40
CA LEU A 92 -8.82 1.20 6.36
C LEU A 92 -10.11 1.09 7.20
N GLY A 93 -10.74 -0.08 7.21
CA GLY A 93 -11.96 -0.33 7.99
C GLY A 93 -11.74 -0.22 9.51
N THR A 94 -10.52 -0.46 9.99
CA THR A 94 -10.19 -0.31 11.43
C THR A 94 -10.14 1.15 11.89
N LEU A 95 -9.98 2.08 10.95
CA LEU A 95 -9.76 3.50 11.25
C LEU A 95 -11.05 4.25 11.59
N GLY A 96 -12.22 3.69 11.23
CA GLY A 96 -13.50 4.38 11.32
C GLY A 96 -13.53 5.64 10.48
N ASP A 97 -13.96 6.76 11.06
CA ASP A 97 -14.07 8.02 10.36
C ASP A 97 -12.70 8.64 10.05
N VAL A 98 -12.44 8.86 8.76
CA VAL A 98 -11.22 9.51 8.26
C VAL A 98 -11.56 10.79 7.53
N LYS A 99 -10.93 11.89 7.92
CA LYS A 99 -11.03 13.17 7.19
C LYS A 99 -9.89 13.31 6.20
N VAL A 100 -10.20 13.40 4.91
CA VAL A 100 -9.21 13.54 3.84
C VAL A 100 -9.18 14.98 3.32
N ASN A 101 -7.99 15.52 3.13
CA ASN A 101 -7.76 16.76 2.39
C ASN A 101 -6.87 16.44 1.18
N TRP A 102 -7.49 16.41 0.01
CA TRP A 102 -6.84 16.04 -1.25
C TRP A 102 -5.81 17.06 -1.74
N LYS A 103 -6.06 18.36 -1.53
CA LYS A 103 -5.12 19.42 -1.91
C LYS A 103 -3.81 19.33 -1.13
N MET A 104 -3.91 19.01 0.17
CA MET A 104 -2.74 18.88 1.04
C MET A 104 -2.19 17.45 1.08
N LEU A 105 -2.85 16.50 0.41
CA LEU A 105 -2.59 15.05 0.51
C LEU A 105 -2.49 14.59 1.97
N THR A 106 -3.45 14.99 2.82
CA THR A 106 -3.47 14.55 4.23
C THR A 106 -4.69 13.72 4.55
N LYS A 107 -4.51 12.73 5.43
CA LYS A 107 -5.58 11.95 6.06
C LYS A 107 -5.48 12.14 7.57
N LYS A 108 -6.55 12.62 8.20
CA LYS A 108 -6.65 12.75 9.65
C LYS A 108 -7.50 11.60 10.18
N ILE A 109 -6.90 10.83 11.08
CA ILE A 109 -7.49 9.65 11.70
C ILE A 109 -7.67 9.98 13.18
N LYS A 110 -8.88 9.78 13.70
CA LYS A 110 -9.15 9.97 15.12
C LYS A 110 -9.07 8.62 15.83
N ILE A 111 -8.01 8.41 16.60
CA ILE A 111 -7.83 7.21 17.43
C ILE A 111 -8.06 7.62 18.88
N ARG A 112 -9.21 7.22 19.45
CA ARG A 112 -9.66 7.62 20.80
C ARG A 112 -9.68 9.15 20.94
N LYS A 113 -8.84 9.72 21.82
CA LYS A 113 -8.69 11.17 22.04
C LYS A 113 -7.57 11.80 21.20
N ALA A 114 -6.77 10.99 20.50
CA ALA A 114 -5.66 11.46 19.67
C ALA A 114 -6.09 11.61 18.20
N VAL A 115 -5.47 12.56 17.52
CA VAL A 115 -5.60 12.72 16.07
C VAL A 115 -4.25 12.47 15.43
N ILE A 116 -4.18 11.45 14.59
CA ILE A 116 -3.01 11.15 13.77
C ILE A 116 -3.22 11.77 12.40
N VAL A 117 -2.19 12.43 11.86
CA VAL A 117 -2.22 13.01 10.52
C VAL A 117 -1.21 12.27 9.65
N LEU A 118 -1.71 11.48 8.72
CA LEU A 118 -0.90 10.91 7.66
C LEU A 118 -0.78 11.93 6.52
N LYS A 119 0.44 12.14 6.02
CA LYS A 119 0.75 13.05 4.93
C LYS A 119 1.35 12.28 3.77
N GLY A 120 0.72 12.36 2.60
CA GLY A 120 1.25 11.81 1.37
C GLY A 120 2.53 12.52 0.95
N ASP A 121 3.41 11.78 0.30
CA ASP A 121 4.60 12.33 -0.34
C ASP A 121 4.32 12.54 -1.83
N PRO A 122 4.23 13.81 -2.30
CA PRO A 122 4.00 14.10 -3.71
C PRO A 122 5.11 13.56 -4.61
N SER A 123 6.35 13.42 -4.11
CA SER A 123 7.48 12.95 -4.91
C SER A 123 7.28 11.50 -5.39
N LEU A 124 6.45 10.72 -4.68
CA LEU A 124 6.19 9.30 -4.99
C LEU A 124 5.07 9.10 -6.02
N SER A 125 4.29 10.14 -6.29
CA SER A 125 3.20 10.11 -7.29
C SER A 125 3.63 10.55 -8.68
N TRP A 126 4.86 11.03 -8.86
CA TRP A 126 5.39 11.33 -10.19
C TRP A 126 5.67 10.01 -10.91
N THR A 127 4.95 9.76 -11.99
CA THR A 127 5.41 8.86 -13.04
C THR A 127 6.51 9.59 -13.82
N GLU A 128 7.70 9.01 -13.92
CA GLU A 128 8.69 9.47 -14.89
C GLU A 128 8.08 9.35 -16.29
N VAL A 129 7.77 10.50 -16.89
CA VAL A 129 7.36 10.55 -18.29
C VAL A 129 8.61 10.71 -19.12
N SER A 130 8.87 9.78 -20.04
CA SER A 130 10.01 9.93 -20.95
C SER A 130 9.91 11.26 -21.71
N LEU A 131 11.04 11.94 -21.95
CA LEU A 131 11.10 13.16 -22.78
C LEU A 131 10.45 12.95 -24.15
N LYS A 132 10.55 11.73 -24.69
CA LYS A 132 9.95 11.32 -25.96
C LYS A 132 8.42 11.30 -25.93
N ALA A 133 7.82 11.01 -24.78
CA ALA A 133 6.36 11.07 -24.59
C ALA A 133 5.89 12.52 -24.39
N MET A 134 6.68 13.38 -23.74
CA MET A 134 6.35 14.81 -23.61
C MET A 134 6.42 15.56 -24.95
N ALA A 135 7.41 15.25 -25.77
CA ALA A 135 7.58 15.87 -27.09
C ALA A 135 6.45 15.53 -28.10
N ARG A 136 5.61 14.52 -27.81
CA ARG A 136 4.45 14.16 -28.63
C ARG A 136 3.15 14.85 -28.18
N ALA A 137 3.17 15.51 -27.03
CA ALA A 137 2.01 16.16 -26.43
C ALA A 137 2.03 17.70 -26.57
N LEU A 138 3.04 18.23 -27.27
CA LEU A 138 3.16 19.63 -27.72
C LEU A 138 2.99 19.69 -29.23
#